data_AF-A0A520H5P5-F1
#
_entry.id   AF-A0A520H5P5-F1
#
_cell.length_a   1.000
_cell.length_b   1.000
_cell.length_c   1.000
_cell.angle_alpha   90.00
_cell.angle_beta   90.00
_cell.angle_gamma   90.00
#
_symmetry.space_group_name_H-M   'P 1'
#
loop_
_entity.id
_entity.type
_entity.pdbx_description
1 polymer ?
#
loop_
_entity_poly.entity_id
_entity_poly.type
_entity_poly.pdbx_seq_one_letter_code
_entity_poly.pdbx_strand_id
1 'polypeptide(L)'
;YYQGPAWYRTQLLLENPYKNGRTILHFEGAGQKTDVYVHTTKVASHVGGYDEWTADITDAVADFKKSEAYQKQFKGKIPVSIRTDNSRDLEMIPSDLSDFNVYGGIYRYLNLVYTPALSVDKMFVKAETDAQGKVAKLNVKGRFYNPTGLSDATIKLKLLNPLGKVIAKQDKKLNNLGSDLDLWTFQFNKPQLWTVDNPLQYTLSYEITSSAGTYKGEEMVGFRHINFVEKGPFQLNGKRLLLRGTHRHEDHAGVAAAMTEDMIRTEMQMMKDMGVNFIRLGHYQQSKIVLNLCDSLGILVWEEIPWCRGGLGGDVYKQQARTMLKNMIEQHYNHPSIMIWGLGNENDWPGDFPEFDKEKIRTFMKELNNISHEMDASR
;
A
#
# COMPACT_ATOMS: atom_id res chain seq x y z
N TYR A 1 -16.94 -20.23 9.13
CA TYR A 1 -16.49 -20.19 7.72
C TYR A 1 -15.24 -21.07 7.58
N TYR A 2 -14.76 -21.37 6.37
CA TYR A 2 -13.56 -22.18 6.18
C TYR A 2 -12.29 -21.41 6.60
N GLN A 3 -11.47 -22.03 7.44
CA GLN A 3 -10.17 -21.53 7.89
C GLN A 3 -9.12 -22.62 7.67
N GLY A 4 -8.36 -22.50 6.60
CA GLY A 4 -7.43 -23.54 6.17
C GLY A 4 -6.73 -23.23 4.84
N PRO A 5 -5.90 -24.17 4.34
CA PRO A 5 -5.16 -23.98 3.11
C PRO A 5 -5.98 -24.22 1.83
N ALA A 6 -5.79 -23.33 0.85
CA ALA A 6 -6.30 -23.45 -0.51
C ALA A 6 -5.18 -23.27 -1.54
N TRP A 7 -5.39 -23.80 -2.75
CA TRP A 7 -4.44 -23.70 -3.86
C TRP A 7 -5.09 -23.15 -5.12
N TYR A 8 -4.38 -22.24 -5.77
CA TYR A 8 -4.68 -21.70 -7.09
C TYR A 8 -3.58 -22.13 -8.05
N ARG A 9 -3.93 -22.39 -9.32
CA ARG A 9 -2.94 -22.69 -10.36
C ARG A 9 -3.37 -22.11 -11.70
N THR A 10 -2.40 -21.61 -12.44
CA THR A 10 -2.60 -21.14 -13.81
C THR A 10 -1.36 -21.42 -14.67
N GLN A 11 -1.49 -21.23 -15.97
CA GLN A 11 -0.38 -21.30 -16.93
C GLN A 11 -0.26 -19.96 -17.65
N LEU A 12 0.80 -19.22 -17.34
CA LEU A 12 1.04 -17.90 -17.91
C LEU A 12 1.77 -18.01 -19.24
N LEU A 13 1.29 -17.25 -20.23
CA LEU A 13 2.09 -16.89 -21.40
C LEU A 13 2.83 -15.61 -21.06
N LEU A 14 4.17 -15.63 -21.11
CA LEU A 14 4.99 -14.48 -20.70
C LEU A 14 5.68 -13.83 -21.89
N GLU A 15 5.40 -12.56 -22.10
CA GLU A 15 5.89 -11.74 -23.22
C GLU A 15 6.48 -10.43 -22.68
N ASN A 16 7.52 -10.53 -21.87
CA ASN A 16 8.16 -9.34 -21.28
C ASN A 16 8.76 -8.45 -22.39
N PRO A 17 8.27 -7.22 -22.59
CA PRO A 17 8.71 -6.34 -23.66
C PRO A 17 10.08 -5.70 -23.39
N TYR A 18 10.59 -5.81 -22.16
CA TYR A 18 11.87 -5.25 -21.76
C TYR A 18 12.98 -6.30 -21.90
N LYS A 19 13.98 -6.00 -22.72
CA LYS A 19 15.18 -6.83 -22.83
C LYS A 19 15.87 -6.89 -21.47
N ASN A 20 16.09 -8.11 -20.96
CA ASN A 20 16.62 -8.35 -19.60
C ASN A 20 15.77 -7.69 -18.49
N GLY A 21 14.49 -7.46 -18.75
CA GLY A 21 13.55 -6.92 -17.76
C GLY A 21 13.20 -7.92 -16.66
N ARG A 22 12.41 -7.44 -15.71
CA ARG A 22 11.89 -8.23 -14.59
C ARG A 22 10.44 -8.57 -14.83
N THR A 23 10.04 -9.77 -14.38
CA THR A 23 8.67 -10.27 -14.41
C THR A 23 8.23 -10.49 -12.97
N ILE A 24 7.26 -9.70 -12.54
CA ILE A 24 6.85 -9.60 -11.14
C ILE A 24 5.38 -9.99 -11.04
N LEU A 25 5.05 -10.78 -10.02
CA LEU A 25 3.68 -10.95 -9.55
C LEU A 25 3.45 -9.97 -8.41
N HIS A 26 2.54 -9.02 -8.59
CA HIS A 26 2.17 -8.02 -7.57
C HIS A 26 0.82 -8.38 -6.99
N PHE A 27 0.79 -8.63 -5.69
CA PHE A 27 -0.41 -8.94 -4.92
C PHE A 27 -0.89 -7.66 -4.24
N GLU A 28 -2.10 -7.23 -4.56
CA GLU A 28 -2.75 -6.13 -3.83
C GLU A 28 -3.25 -6.57 -2.43
N GLY A 29 -3.39 -7.89 -2.23
CA GLY A 29 -3.75 -8.52 -0.97
C GLY A 29 -4.20 -9.98 -1.15
N ALA A 30 -3.70 -10.87 -0.30
CA ALA A 30 -4.07 -12.29 -0.29
C ALA A 30 -3.95 -12.86 1.12
N GLY A 31 -5.04 -13.46 1.61
CA GLY A 31 -5.16 -13.86 3.00
C GLY A 31 -4.82 -15.32 3.26
N GLN A 32 -4.16 -15.66 4.37
CA GLN A 32 -3.38 -14.79 5.29
C GLN A 32 -1.89 -15.09 5.20
N LYS A 33 -1.54 -16.36 5.01
CA LYS A 33 -0.21 -16.84 4.69
C LYS A 33 -0.21 -17.28 3.23
N THR A 34 0.70 -16.75 2.42
CA THR A 34 0.74 -17.04 0.98
C THR A 34 2.10 -17.55 0.57
N ASP A 35 2.15 -18.62 -0.23
CA ASP A 35 3.36 -19.17 -0.84
C ASP A 35 3.21 -19.23 -2.36
N VAL A 36 4.22 -18.77 -3.10
CA VAL A 36 4.19 -18.71 -4.57
C VAL A 36 5.21 -19.68 -5.15
N TYR A 37 4.81 -20.40 -6.19
CA TYR A 37 5.63 -21.38 -6.87
C TYR A 37 5.62 -21.16 -8.38
N VAL A 38 6.80 -21.22 -8.99
CA VAL A 38 6.96 -21.41 -10.44
C VAL A 38 7.37 -22.86 -10.64
N HIS A 39 6.53 -23.64 -11.31
CA HIS A 39 6.66 -25.10 -11.36
C HIS A 39 6.78 -25.67 -9.93
N THR A 40 7.91 -26.29 -9.58
CA THR A 40 8.20 -26.87 -8.27
C THR A 40 9.03 -25.95 -7.37
N THR A 41 9.47 -24.80 -7.87
CA THR A 41 10.35 -23.87 -7.15
C THR A 41 9.52 -22.85 -6.39
N LYS A 42 9.63 -22.83 -5.06
CA LYS A 42 9.07 -21.74 -4.23
C LYS A 42 9.86 -20.46 -4.47
N VAL A 43 9.18 -19.38 -4.85
CA VAL A 43 9.81 -18.11 -5.23
C VAL A 43 9.59 -16.99 -4.22
N ALA A 44 8.50 -17.05 -3.46
CA ALA A 44 8.17 -16.06 -2.44
C ALA A 44 7.23 -16.63 -1.38
N SER A 45 7.16 -15.95 -0.23
CA SER A 45 6.14 -16.16 0.80
C SER A 45 5.80 -14.86 1.51
N HIS A 46 4.57 -14.73 1.98
CA HIS A 46 4.08 -13.56 2.71
C HIS A 46 3.17 -13.96 3.88
N VAL A 47 3.19 -13.17 4.96
CA VAL A 47 2.28 -13.30 6.11
C VAL A 47 1.68 -11.93 6.40
N GLY A 48 0.37 -11.80 6.19
CA GLY A 48 -0.37 -10.55 6.22
C GLY A 48 -1.40 -10.54 5.09
N GLY A 49 -2.69 -10.46 5.42
CA GLY A 49 -3.75 -10.52 4.41
C GLY A 49 -4.03 -9.21 3.67
N TYR A 50 -3.46 -8.10 4.12
CA TYR A 50 -4.04 -6.77 3.86
C TYR A 50 -3.06 -5.77 3.25
N ASP A 51 -1.76 -6.02 3.37
CA ASP A 51 -0.70 -5.24 2.76
C ASP A 51 -0.34 -5.77 1.37
N GLU A 52 0.11 -4.87 0.50
CA GLU A 52 0.59 -5.25 -0.83
C GLU A 52 1.98 -5.87 -0.75
N TRP A 53 2.31 -6.76 -1.68
CA TRP A 53 3.65 -7.34 -1.78
C TRP A 53 3.90 -7.91 -3.18
N THR A 54 5.16 -8.22 -3.46
CA THR A 54 5.57 -8.70 -4.79
C THR A 54 6.41 -9.95 -4.72
N ALA A 55 6.29 -10.81 -5.74
CA ALA A 55 7.20 -11.91 -6.01
C ALA A 55 7.86 -11.69 -7.37
N ASP A 56 9.17 -11.43 -7.40
CA ASP A 56 9.93 -11.44 -8.65
C ASP A 56 10.16 -12.90 -9.07
N ILE A 57 9.55 -13.30 -10.19
CA ILE A 57 9.60 -14.66 -10.71
C ILE A 57 10.60 -14.82 -11.86
N THR A 58 11.36 -13.77 -12.20
CA THR A 58 12.21 -13.69 -13.39
C THR A 58 13.17 -14.86 -13.49
N ASP A 59 13.92 -15.13 -12.40
CA ASP A 59 15.00 -16.10 -12.42
C ASP A 59 14.45 -17.54 -12.42
N ALA A 60 13.39 -17.80 -11.64
CA ALA A 60 12.70 -19.09 -11.64
C ALA A 60 12.03 -19.41 -13.00
N VAL A 61 11.48 -18.40 -13.67
CA VAL A 61 10.97 -18.52 -15.06
C VAL A 61 12.11 -18.85 -16.01
N ALA A 62 13.23 -18.14 -15.92
CA ALA A 62 14.38 -18.35 -16.79
C ALA A 62 14.96 -19.76 -16.63
N ASP A 63 15.02 -20.27 -15.40
CA ASP A 63 15.46 -21.63 -15.11
C ASP A 63 14.46 -22.68 -15.60
N PHE A 64 13.16 -22.48 -15.36
CA PHE A 64 12.14 -23.42 -15.83
C PHE A 64 12.11 -23.53 -17.36
N LYS A 65 12.33 -22.43 -18.09
CA LYS A 65 12.40 -22.42 -19.56
C LYS A 65 13.51 -23.32 -20.14
N LYS A 66 14.54 -23.66 -19.35
CA LYS A 66 15.62 -24.58 -19.74
C LYS A 66 15.23 -26.06 -19.59
N SER A 67 14.14 -26.36 -18.88
CA SER A 67 13.70 -27.74 -18.63
C SER A 67 13.01 -28.35 -19.86
N GLU A 68 13.06 -29.68 -19.99
CA GLU A 68 12.30 -30.38 -21.02
C GLU A 68 10.78 -30.21 -20.85
N ALA A 69 10.32 -30.10 -19.60
CA ALA A 69 8.91 -29.95 -19.26
C ALA A 69 8.31 -28.67 -19.86
N TYR A 70 9.07 -27.57 -19.96
CA TYR A 70 8.61 -26.32 -20.53
C TYR A 70 8.07 -26.50 -21.96
N GLN A 71 8.79 -27.24 -22.81
CA GLN A 71 8.36 -27.50 -24.18
C GLN A 71 7.41 -28.70 -24.28
N LYS A 72 7.77 -29.84 -23.67
CA LYS A 72 7.05 -31.11 -23.85
C LYS A 72 5.71 -31.13 -23.12
N GLN A 73 5.64 -30.61 -21.90
CA GLN A 73 4.46 -30.69 -21.03
C GLN A 73 3.65 -29.40 -21.03
N PHE A 74 4.33 -28.26 -20.86
CA PHE A 74 3.67 -26.96 -20.68
C PHE A 74 3.57 -26.13 -21.96
N LYS A 75 4.08 -26.64 -23.09
CA LYS A 75 3.92 -26.08 -24.45
C LYS A 75 4.26 -24.57 -24.51
N GLY A 76 5.36 -24.18 -23.88
CA GLY A 76 5.82 -22.79 -23.84
C GLY A 76 5.14 -21.89 -22.80
N LYS A 77 4.26 -22.43 -21.94
CA LYS A 77 3.65 -21.69 -20.84
C LYS A 77 4.36 -21.95 -19.52
N ILE A 78 4.21 -21.02 -18.58
CA ILE A 78 4.81 -21.09 -17.24
C ILE A 78 3.73 -21.52 -16.23
N PRO A 79 3.84 -22.69 -15.59
CA PRO A 79 2.95 -23.07 -14.51
C PRO A 79 3.26 -22.25 -13.26
N VAL A 80 2.25 -21.55 -12.75
CA VAL A 80 2.31 -20.84 -11.47
C VAL A 80 1.28 -21.47 -10.54
N SER A 81 1.71 -21.80 -9.33
CA SER A 81 0.84 -22.29 -8.26
C SER A 81 0.99 -21.43 -7.02
N ILE A 82 -0.12 -21.10 -6.38
CA ILE A 82 -0.16 -20.22 -5.21
C ILE A 82 -0.95 -20.94 -4.12
N ARG A 83 -0.33 -21.12 -2.95
CA ARG A 83 -1.00 -21.60 -1.74
C ARG A 83 -1.38 -20.39 -0.90
N THR A 84 -2.63 -20.31 -0.48
CA THR A 84 -3.10 -19.34 0.52
C THR A 84 -3.63 -20.09 1.73
N ASP A 85 -3.46 -19.55 2.93
CA ASP A 85 -3.88 -20.23 4.16
C ASP A 85 -4.37 -19.22 5.20
N ASN A 86 -5.62 -19.36 5.61
CA ASN A 86 -6.24 -18.58 6.68
C ASN A 86 -6.59 -19.44 7.90
N SER A 87 -5.83 -20.53 8.13
CA SER A 87 -5.90 -21.30 9.38
C SER A 87 -5.79 -20.37 10.59
N ARG A 88 -6.61 -20.64 11.61
CA ARG A 88 -6.56 -19.96 12.91
C ARG A 88 -5.15 -20.03 13.48
N ASP A 89 -4.63 -18.90 13.92
CA ASP A 89 -3.27 -18.77 14.43
C ASP A 89 -3.19 -17.62 15.42
N LEU A 90 -3.05 -17.97 16.70
CA LEU A 90 -3.02 -16.99 17.79
C LEU A 90 -1.76 -16.10 17.71
N GLU A 91 -0.69 -16.56 17.06
CA GLU A 91 0.55 -15.79 16.87
C GLU A 91 0.53 -14.93 15.59
N MET A 92 -0.65 -14.74 14.99
CA MET A 92 -0.84 -13.92 13.80
C MET A 92 -1.99 -12.92 14.04
N ILE A 93 -1.79 -11.66 13.62
CA ILE A 93 -2.88 -10.67 13.57
C ILE A 93 -3.70 -10.81 12.28
N PRO A 94 -5.04 -10.60 12.32
CA PRO A 94 -5.89 -10.27 13.48
C PRO A 94 -6.29 -11.50 14.32
N SER A 95 -6.75 -11.22 15.54
CA SER A 95 -7.37 -12.22 16.42
C SER A 95 -8.66 -12.79 15.80
N ASP A 96 -8.89 -14.09 15.96
CA ASP A 96 -10.18 -14.72 15.67
C ASP A 96 -11.32 -14.28 16.62
N LEU A 97 -11.02 -13.54 17.70
CA LEU A 97 -12.03 -12.87 18.53
C LEU A 97 -12.61 -11.62 17.85
N SER A 98 -12.03 -11.16 16.75
CA SER A 98 -12.52 -10.01 15.99
C SER A 98 -13.92 -10.25 15.43
N ASP A 99 -14.71 -9.18 15.32
CA ASP A 99 -16.08 -9.24 14.80
C ASP A 99 -16.15 -9.17 13.26
N PHE A 100 -15.21 -9.84 12.60
CA PHE A 100 -15.17 -9.97 11.14
C PHE A 100 -14.47 -11.28 10.75
N ASN A 101 -14.75 -11.79 9.55
CA ASN A 101 -14.11 -13.01 9.06
C ASN A 101 -12.65 -12.74 8.64
N VAL A 102 -11.72 -13.57 9.11
CA VAL A 102 -10.34 -13.59 8.65
C VAL A 102 -10.27 -14.37 7.34
N TYR A 103 -10.64 -13.70 6.24
CA TYR A 103 -10.79 -14.32 4.93
C TYR A 103 -9.48 -14.92 4.40
N GLY A 104 -9.62 -15.96 3.57
CA GLY A 104 -8.51 -16.63 2.88
C GLY A 104 -8.70 -16.59 1.37
N GLY A 105 -7.58 -16.62 0.64
CA GLY A 105 -7.56 -16.64 -0.82
C GLY A 105 -6.91 -15.41 -1.46
N ILE A 106 -6.86 -15.40 -2.79
CA ILE A 106 -6.42 -14.26 -3.59
C ILE A 106 -7.66 -13.38 -3.84
N TYR A 107 -8.00 -12.52 -2.88
CA TYR A 107 -9.25 -11.74 -2.89
C TYR A 107 -9.09 -10.30 -3.36
N ARG A 108 -7.86 -9.77 -3.48
CA ARG A 108 -7.59 -8.57 -4.28
C ARG A 108 -6.87 -8.95 -5.56
N TYR A 109 -6.70 -7.99 -6.48
CA TYR A 109 -6.09 -8.27 -7.76
C TYR A 109 -4.65 -8.80 -7.61
N LEU A 110 -4.33 -9.78 -8.46
CA LEU A 110 -2.99 -10.29 -8.68
C LEU A 110 -2.55 -9.83 -10.07
N ASN A 111 -1.56 -8.94 -10.10
CA ASN A 111 -1.09 -8.27 -11.29
C ASN A 111 0.19 -8.94 -11.82
N LEU A 112 0.25 -9.20 -13.12
CA LEU A 112 1.49 -9.56 -13.81
C LEU A 112 2.16 -8.27 -14.31
N VAL A 113 3.30 -7.93 -13.75
CA VAL A 113 3.99 -6.66 -14.01
C VAL A 113 5.32 -6.93 -14.73
N TYR A 114 5.52 -6.27 -15.86
CA TYR A 114 6.80 -6.23 -16.54
C TYR A 114 7.48 -4.89 -16.30
N THR A 115 8.75 -4.92 -15.93
CA THR A 115 9.57 -3.72 -15.76
C THR A 115 10.94 -3.87 -16.43
N PRO A 116 11.63 -2.78 -16.80
CA PRO A 116 13.06 -2.83 -17.07
C PRO A 116 13.85 -3.33 -15.84
N ALA A 117 15.11 -3.69 -16.03
CA ALA A 117 15.98 -4.16 -14.94
C ALA A 117 16.17 -3.13 -13.81
N LEU A 118 15.96 -1.84 -14.11
CA LEU A 118 15.86 -0.77 -13.13
C LEU A 118 14.46 -0.15 -13.20
N SER A 119 13.79 -0.11 -12.06
CA SER A 119 12.48 0.51 -11.90
C SER A 119 12.39 1.26 -10.59
N VAL A 120 11.33 2.02 -10.42
CA VAL A 120 11.02 2.67 -9.15
C VAL A 120 10.28 1.67 -8.27
N ASP A 121 10.81 1.44 -7.08
CA ASP A 121 10.12 0.67 -6.05
C ASP A 121 9.10 1.57 -5.34
N LYS A 122 9.56 2.77 -4.92
CA LYS A 122 8.69 3.74 -4.27
C LYS A 122 9.08 5.19 -4.56
N MET A 123 8.08 6.04 -4.75
CA MET A 123 8.21 7.49 -4.63
C MET A 123 7.51 7.95 -3.37
N PHE A 124 8.24 8.60 -2.47
CA PHE A 124 7.70 9.26 -1.28
C PHE A 124 7.55 10.74 -1.59
N VAL A 125 6.31 11.23 -1.63
CA VAL A 125 6.01 12.59 -2.04
C VAL A 125 5.35 13.34 -0.90
N LYS A 126 6.15 14.10 -0.15
CA LYS A 126 5.67 14.91 0.96
C LYS A 126 5.20 16.28 0.44
N ALA A 127 3.88 16.46 0.38
CA ALA A 127 3.23 17.71 -0.03
C ALA A 127 2.66 18.45 1.19
N GLU A 128 3.24 19.60 1.52
CA GLU A 128 2.92 20.39 2.72
C GLU A 128 2.47 21.79 2.34
N THR A 129 1.57 22.37 3.13
CA THR A 129 1.17 23.78 3.01
C THR A 129 0.75 24.35 4.36
N ASP A 130 0.78 25.67 4.51
CA ASP A 130 0.29 26.34 5.71
C ASP A 130 -1.24 26.33 5.79
N ALA A 131 -1.78 26.64 6.97
CA ALA A 131 -3.22 26.66 7.23
C ALA A 131 -4.02 27.59 6.30
N GLN A 132 -3.40 28.61 5.69
CA GLN A 132 -4.07 29.51 4.75
C GLN A 132 -3.75 29.18 3.28
N GLY A 133 -2.95 28.15 2.99
CA GLY A 133 -2.58 27.77 1.64
C GLY A 133 -1.75 28.83 0.90
N LYS A 134 -0.89 29.57 1.60
CA LYS A 134 -0.07 30.62 0.99
C LYS A 134 1.16 30.03 0.29
N VAL A 135 1.77 29.02 0.89
CA VAL A 135 3.01 28.39 0.42
C VAL A 135 2.84 26.87 0.40
N ALA A 136 3.21 26.24 -0.71
CA ALA A 136 3.35 24.80 -0.83
C ALA A 136 4.83 24.41 -0.83
N LYS A 137 5.18 23.36 -0.09
CA LYS A 137 6.47 22.70 -0.13
C LYS A 137 6.29 21.25 -0.57
N LEU A 138 7.05 20.84 -1.58
CA LEU A 138 7.13 19.48 -2.08
C LEU A 138 8.52 18.92 -1.76
N ASN A 139 8.59 17.75 -1.14
CA ASN A 139 9.83 16.97 -1.04
C ASN A 139 9.59 15.58 -1.64
N VAL A 140 10.44 15.19 -2.58
CA VAL A 140 10.37 13.91 -3.28
C VAL A 140 11.59 13.08 -2.92
N LYS A 141 11.37 11.89 -2.38
CA LYS A 141 12.37 10.84 -2.24
C LYS A 141 12.01 9.65 -3.13
N GLY A 142 13.01 8.96 -3.66
CA GLY A 142 12.82 7.77 -4.47
C GLY A 142 13.62 6.58 -3.97
N ARG A 143 12.98 5.42 -3.94
CA ARG A 143 13.58 4.09 -3.74
C ARG A 143 13.48 3.32 -5.05
N PHE A 144 14.54 2.59 -5.40
CA PHE A 144 14.65 1.94 -6.70
C PHE A 144 14.82 0.43 -6.57
N TYR A 145 14.10 -0.31 -7.41
CA TYR A 145 14.31 -1.74 -7.57
C TYR A 145 15.39 -1.98 -8.63
N ASN A 146 16.56 -2.44 -8.19
CA ASN A 146 17.77 -2.58 -9.01
C ASN A 146 18.50 -3.92 -8.76
N PRO A 147 17.86 -5.07 -8.99
CA PRO A 147 18.45 -6.38 -8.70
C PRO A 147 19.71 -6.68 -9.54
N THR A 148 19.90 -6.00 -10.68
CA THR A 148 21.07 -6.18 -11.56
C THR A 148 22.24 -5.25 -11.23
N GLY A 149 22.11 -4.39 -10.22
CA GLY A 149 23.22 -3.53 -9.76
C GLY A 149 23.68 -2.47 -10.77
N LEU A 150 22.76 -1.88 -11.55
CA LEU A 150 23.11 -0.78 -12.45
C LEU A 150 23.60 0.44 -11.66
N SER A 151 24.65 1.11 -12.14
CA SER A 151 25.30 2.23 -11.46
C SER A 151 24.76 3.60 -11.88
N ASP A 152 24.35 3.74 -13.14
CA ASP A 152 24.02 5.03 -13.74
C ASP A 152 22.58 5.05 -14.27
N ALA A 153 21.84 6.07 -13.85
CA ALA A 153 20.54 6.41 -14.40
C ALA A 153 20.32 7.92 -14.42
N THR A 154 19.36 8.38 -15.20
CA THR A 154 18.83 9.75 -15.11
C THR A 154 17.35 9.69 -14.80
N ILE A 155 16.89 10.47 -13.84
CA ILE A 155 15.47 10.64 -13.55
C ILE A 155 15.01 12.04 -13.95
N LYS A 156 13.85 12.09 -14.62
CA LYS A 156 13.13 13.32 -14.94
C LYS A 156 11.83 13.32 -14.15
N LEU A 157 11.57 14.42 -13.47
CA LEU A 157 10.38 14.65 -12.66
C LEU A 157 9.62 15.84 -13.23
N LYS A 158 8.28 15.76 -13.24
CA LYS A 158 7.41 16.90 -13.55
C LYS A 158 6.27 16.93 -12.55
N LEU A 159 5.99 18.12 -12.03
CA LEU A 159 4.79 18.38 -11.23
C LEU A 159 3.74 19.03 -12.13
N LEU A 160 2.60 18.36 -12.28
CA LEU A 160 1.44 18.84 -13.02
C LEU A 160 0.39 19.34 -12.01
N ASN A 161 -0.24 20.47 -12.31
CA ASN A 161 -1.38 20.95 -11.55
C ASN A 161 -2.64 20.13 -11.84
N PRO A 162 -3.73 20.31 -11.07
CA PRO A 162 -5.02 19.65 -11.30
C PRO A 162 -5.63 19.80 -12.70
N LEU A 163 -5.17 20.76 -13.51
CA LEU A 163 -5.60 20.96 -14.90
C LEU A 163 -4.66 20.27 -15.92
N GLY A 164 -3.69 19.48 -15.46
CA GLY A 164 -2.69 18.80 -16.28
C GLY A 164 -1.56 19.68 -16.80
N LYS A 165 -1.48 20.95 -16.37
CA LYS A 165 -0.39 21.86 -16.77
C LYS A 165 0.85 21.58 -15.93
N VAL A 166 1.97 21.34 -16.60
CA VAL A 166 3.29 21.27 -15.93
C VAL A 166 3.64 22.62 -15.31
N ILE A 167 3.81 22.64 -14.00
CA ILE A 167 4.18 23.86 -13.24
C ILE A 167 5.65 23.87 -12.81
N ALA A 168 6.30 22.70 -12.77
CA ALA A 168 7.72 22.60 -12.48
C ALA A 168 8.31 21.28 -13.01
N LYS A 169 9.63 21.27 -13.24
CA LYS A 169 10.39 20.11 -13.72
C LYS A 169 11.72 20.00 -12.98
N GLN A 170 12.24 18.79 -12.85
CA GLN A 170 13.57 18.51 -12.30
C GLN A 170 14.19 17.32 -13.02
N ASP A 171 15.43 17.47 -13.46
CA ASP A 171 16.23 16.37 -14.01
C ASP A 171 17.40 16.10 -13.06
N LYS A 172 17.72 14.83 -12.79
CA LYS A 172 18.80 14.44 -11.87
C LYS A 172 19.52 13.19 -12.36
N LYS A 173 20.86 13.24 -12.38
CA LYS A 173 21.70 12.04 -12.56
C LYS A 173 21.77 11.26 -11.24
N LEU A 174 21.61 9.95 -11.31
CA LEU A 174 21.67 9.03 -10.18
C LEU A 174 22.89 8.12 -10.33
N ASN A 175 23.72 8.08 -9.28
CA ASN A 175 24.97 7.31 -9.25
C ASN A 175 25.03 6.29 -8.08
N ASN A 176 24.01 6.27 -7.22
CA ASN A 176 23.88 5.32 -6.11
C ASN A 176 22.40 4.99 -5.97
N LEU A 177 22.02 3.73 -6.21
CA LEU A 177 20.62 3.28 -6.26
C LEU A 177 20.31 2.25 -5.14
N GLY A 178 21.17 2.14 -4.12
CA GLY A 178 21.03 1.17 -3.04
C GLY A 178 20.26 1.64 -1.80
N SER A 179 19.82 2.90 -1.77
CA SER A 179 19.07 3.49 -0.67
C SER A 179 18.06 4.52 -1.19
N ASP A 180 17.18 5.00 -0.30
CA ASP A 180 16.30 6.12 -0.59
C ASP A 180 17.15 7.37 -0.93
N LEU A 181 16.79 8.06 -2.01
CA LEU A 181 17.48 9.26 -2.47
C LEU A 181 16.56 10.47 -2.41
N ASP A 182 17.05 11.60 -1.90
CA ASP A 182 16.40 12.89 -2.10
C ASP A 182 16.48 13.27 -3.58
N LEU A 183 15.34 13.41 -4.24
CA LEU A 183 15.29 13.67 -5.68
C LEU A 183 14.98 15.13 -5.99
N TRP A 184 14.08 15.74 -5.21
CA TRP A 184 13.60 17.09 -5.49
C TRP A 184 12.99 17.76 -4.26
N THR A 185 13.37 19.02 -4.03
CA THR A 185 12.64 19.94 -3.15
C THR A 185 12.18 21.13 -3.96
N PHE A 186 10.91 21.47 -3.88
CA PHE A 186 10.31 22.55 -4.63
C PHE A 186 9.31 23.33 -3.77
N GLN A 187 9.30 24.64 -3.89
CA GLN A 187 8.36 25.52 -3.20
C GLN A 187 7.68 26.44 -4.19
N PHE A 188 6.36 26.64 -4.04
CA PHE A 188 5.60 27.58 -4.84
C PHE A 188 4.46 28.20 -4.03
N ASN A 189 3.96 29.34 -4.50
CA ASN A 189 2.92 30.08 -3.80
C ASN A 189 1.53 29.69 -4.28
N LYS A 190 0.55 29.79 -3.38
CA LYS A 190 -0.89 29.60 -3.64
C LYS A 190 -1.20 28.26 -4.35
N PRO A 191 -0.87 27.11 -3.73
CA PRO A 191 -1.31 25.82 -4.25
C PRO A 191 -2.84 25.73 -4.33
N GLN A 192 -3.32 24.92 -5.28
CA GLN A 192 -4.70 24.45 -5.24
C GLN A 192 -4.81 23.43 -4.10
N LEU A 193 -5.68 23.71 -3.13
CA LEU A 193 -5.80 22.88 -1.94
C LEU A 193 -6.71 21.68 -2.19
N TRP A 194 -6.30 20.52 -1.68
CA TRP A 194 -7.19 19.37 -1.53
C TRP A 194 -8.13 19.61 -0.35
N THR A 195 -9.43 19.35 -0.57
CA THR A 195 -10.49 19.45 0.45
C THR A 195 -11.54 18.37 0.22
N VAL A 196 -12.42 18.17 1.19
CA VAL A 196 -13.54 17.22 1.07
C VAL A 196 -14.59 17.63 0.04
N ASP A 197 -14.71 18.93 -0.26
CA ASP A 197 -15.68 19.46 -1.23
C ASP A 197 -15.06 19.69 -2.61
N ASN A 198 -13.76 19.95 -2.65
CA ASN A 198 -12.98 20.18 -3.87
C ASN A 198 -11.67 19.37 -3.79
N PRO A 199 -11.71 18.07 -4.09
CA PRO A 199 -10.60 17.13 -3.93
C PRO A 199 -9.55 17.23 -5.05
N LEU A 200 -8.98 18.43 -5.21
CA LEU A 200 -7.99 18.69 -6.27
C LEU A 200 -6.67 17.98 -5.99
N GLN A 201 -6.14 17.29 -7.00
CA GLN A 201 -4.88 16.55 -6.92
C GLN A 201 -3.89 17.05 -7.98
N TYR A 202 -2.62 17.10 -7.60
CA TYR A 202 -1.49 17.27 -8.49
C TYR A 202 -0.96 15.89 -8.90
N THR A 203 -0.24 15.85 -10.01
CA THR A 203 0.43 14.63 -10.48
C THR A 203 1.93 14.85 -10.52
N LEU A 204 2.68 14.03 -9.80
CA LEU A 204 4.13 13.90 -9.96
C LEU A 204 4.40 12.79 -10.98
N SER A 205 4.68 13.16 -12.24
CA SER A 205 5.13 12.20 -13.25
C SER A 205 6.64 12.03 -13.17
N TYR A 206 7.14 10.80 -13.32
CA TYR A 206 8.56 10.52 -13.33
C TYR A 206 8.95 9.52 -14.43
N GLU A 207 10.13 9.73 -14.98
CA GLU A 207 10.75 8.90 -16.00
C GLU A 207 12.19 8.63 -15.59
N ILE A 208 12.53 7.38 -15.31
CA ILE A 208 13.90 6.94 -15.04
C ILE A 208 14.44 6.18 -16.25
N THR A 209 15.60 6.59 -16.74
CA THR A 209 16.27 6.01 -17.90
C THR A 209 17.66 5.51 -17.54
N SER A 210 17.96 4.27 -17.93
CA SER A 210 19.27 3.63 -17.81
C SER A 210 19.61 2.85 -19.09
N SER A 211 20.74 2.13 -19.07
CA SER A 211 21.11 1.21 -20.16
C SER A 211 20.12 0.05 -20.35
N ALA A 212 19.30 -0.26 -19.34
CA ALA A 212 18.30 -1.32 -19.39
C ALA A 212 16.94 -0.86 -19.94
N GLY A 213 16.79 0.42 -20.27
CA GLY A 213 15.56 1.00 -20.81
C GLY A 213 15.02 2.13 -19.95
N THR A 214 13.72 2.40 -20.09
CA THR A 214 13.05 3.49 -19.39
C THR A 214 11.84 2.96 -18.62
N TYR A 215 11.75 3.30 -17.34
CA TYR A 215 10.57 3.08 -16.51
C TYR A 215 9.86 4.41 -16.26
N LYS A 216 8.53 4.40 -16.33
CA LYS A 216 7.68 5.57 -16.15
C LYS A 216 6.61 5.27 -15.10
N GLY A 217 6.26 6.28 -14.33
CA GLY A 217 5.17 6.19 -13.37
C GLY A 217 4.68 7.57 -12.95
N GLU A 218 3.61 7.57 -12.18
CA GLU A 218 2.98 8.78 -11.66
C GLU A 218 2.55 8.56 -10.21
N GLU A 219 2.66 9.59 -9.38
CA GLU A 219 2.06 9.66 -8.05
C GLU A 219 1.09 10.82 -7.99
N MET A 220 -0.10 10.58 -7.44
CA MET A 220 -1.08 11.62 -7.15
C MET A 220 -0.80 12.19 -5.76
N VAL A 221 -0.87 13.52 -5.63
CA VAL A 221 -0.64 14.20 -4.35
C VAL A 221 -1.58 15.39 -4.15
N GLY A 222 -1.91 15.68 -2.89
CA GLY A 222 -2.75 16.83 -2.54
C GLY A 222 -2.10 17.72 -1.48
N PHE A 223 -2.17 19.03 -1.69
CA PHE A 223 -1.75 20.01 -0.70
C PHE A 223 -2.90 20.29 0.27
N ARG A 224 -2.72 19.94 1.53
CA ARG A 224 -3.68 20.21 2.61
C ARG A 224 -2.95 20.40 3.93
N HIS A 225 -3.59 21.12 4.84
CA HIS A 225 -3.14 21.31 6.21
C HIS A 225 -4.18 20.72 7.17
N ILE A 226 -3.75 19.83 8.04
CA ILE A 226 -4.59 19.16 9.05
C ILE A 226 -4.17 19.65 10.43
N ASN A 227 -5.15 19.89 11.31
CA ASN A 227 -4.89 20.24 12.70
C ASN A 227 -5.98 19.68 13.63
N PHE A 228 -5.56 18.90 14.62
CA PHE A 228 -6.40 18.51 15.76
C PHE A 228 -6.13 19.51 16.90
N VAL A 229 -7.08 20.40 17.16
CA VAL A 229 -6.93 21.39 18.22
C VAL A 229 -6.95 20.68 19.57
N GLU A 230 -5.96 20.93 20.43
CA GLU A 230 -5.94 20.38 21.78
C GLU A 230 -7.24 20.74 22.52
N LYS A 231 -7.96 19.72 23.01
CA LYS A 231 -9.29 19.86 23.65
C LYS A 231 -10.32 20.60 22.78
N GLY A 232 -10.18 20.53 21.45
CA GLY A 232 -11.01 21.26 20.51
C GLY A 232 -11.41 20.44 19.28
N PRO A 233 -11.88 21.10 18.21
CA PRO A 233 -12.34 20.41 17.01
C PRO A 233 -11.19 20.08 16.05
N PHE A 234 -11.51 19.26 15.04
CA PHE A 234 -10.68 19.08 13.85
C PHE A 234 -10.77 20.30 12.91
N GLN A 235 -9.65 20.63 12.28
CA GLN A 235 -9.53 21.68 11.27
C GLN A 235 -8.86 21.15 10.00
N LEU A 236 -9.43 21.51 8.85
CA LEU A 236 -8.84 21.30 7.52
C LEU A 236 -8.62 22.67 6.87
N ASN A 237 -7.39 22.93 6.42
CA ASN A 237 -6.99 24.18 5.77
C ASN A 237 -7.42 25.42 6.59
N GLY A 238 -7.12 25.39 7.89
CA GLY A 238 -7.38 26.49 8.83
C GLY A 238 -8.84 26.70 9.23
N LYS A 239 -9.76 25.86 8.76
CA LYS A 239 -11.21 25.96 9.04
C LYS A 239 -11.67 24.73 9.83
N ARG A 240 -12.54 24.94 10.82
CA ARG A 240 -13.22 23.85 11.53
C ARG A 240 -14.00 23.01 10.52
N LEU A 241 -13.81 21.69 10.57
CA LEU A 241 -14.60 20.72 9.81
C LEU A 241 -15.13 19.67 10.78
N LEU A 242 -16.45 19.46 10.79
CA LEU A 242 -17.04 18.32 11.48
C LEU A 242 -16.81 17.07 10.62
N LEU A 243 -16.14 16.07 11.18
CA LEU A 243 -15.97 14.76 10.56
C LEU A 243 -17.30 14.01 10.59
N ARG A 244 -17.85 13.73 9.41
CA ARG A 244 -19.08 12.95 9.18
C ARG A 244 -18.65 11.56 8.72
N GLY A 245 -18.36 10.75 9.73
CA GLY A 245 -17.67 9.47 9.60
C GLY A 245 -18.58 8.30 9.26
N THR A 246 -18.03 7.34 8.52
CA THR A 246 -18.53 5.95 8.45
C THR A 246 -17.36 4.96 8.54
N HIS A 247 -17.65 3.66 8.45
CA HIS A 247 -16.66 2.60 8.30
C HIS A 247 -17.03 1.70 7.11
N ARG A 248 -16.08 0.86 6.69
CA ARG A 248 -16.34 -0.24 5.78
C ARG A 248 -15.44 -1.44 6.08
N HIS A 249 -15.93 -2.64 5.79
CA HIS A 249 -15.10 -3.84 5.64
C HIS A 249 -14.99 -4.20 4.16
N GLU A 250 -13.93 -4.91 3.79
CA GLU A 250 -13.86 -5.58 2.48
C GLU A 250 -14.72 -6.85 2.54
N ASP A 251 -16.02 -6.66 2.41
CA ASP A 251 -17.01 -7.72 2.41
C ASP A 251 -18.21 -7.30 1.55
N HIS A 252 -18.64 -8.19 0.64
CA HIS A 252 -19.81 -7.95 -0.17
C HIS A 252 -20.58 -9.25 -0.45
N ALA A 253 -21.90 -9.12 -0.60
CA ALA A 253 -22.80 -10.24 -0.83
C ALA A 253 -22.36 -11.07 -2.06
N GLY A 254 -22.27 -12.39 -1.88
CA GLY A 254 -21.91 -13.33 -2.94
C GLY A 254 -20.41 -13.45 -3.24
N VAL A 255 -19.56 -12.55 -2.73
CA VAL A 255 -18.11 -12.54 -3.03
C VAL A 255 -17.20 -12.45 -1.81
N ALA A 256 -17.75 -12.21 -0.61
CA ALA A 256 -16.95 -11.95 0.60
C ALA A 256 -15.93 -10.82 0.33
N ALA A 257 -14.64 -11.00 0.63
CA ALA A 257 -13.60 -10.00 0.36
C ALA A 257 -13.22 -9.83 -1.12
N ALA A 258 -13.69 -10.70 -2.02
CA ALA A 258 -13.32 -10.67 -3.45
C ALA A 258 -14.11 -9.62 -4.25
N MET A 259 -14.13 -8.39 -3.74
CA MET A 259 -14.82 -7.26 -4.36
C MET A 259 -14.10 -6.83 -5.65
N THR A 260 -14.87 -6.53 -6.69
CA THR A 260 -14.33 -5.94 -7.92
C THR A 260 -14.14 -4.42 -7.76
N GLU A 261 -13.32 -3.82 -8.63
CA GLU A 261 -13.20 -2.36 -8.68
C GLU A 261 -14.56 -1.66 -8.83
N ASP A 262 -15.46 -2.18 -9.67
CA ASP A 262 -16.80 -1.60 -9.88
C ASP A 262 -17.67 -1.65 -8.62
N MET A 263 -17.59 -2.74 -7.85
CA MET A 263 -18.30 -2.83 -6.55
C MET A 263 -17.78 -1.77 -5.59
N ILE A 264 -16.45 -1.61 -5.49
CA ILE A 264 -15.82 -0.61 -4.63
C ILE A 264 -16.21 0.80 -5.09
N ARG A 265 -16.15 1.09 -6.39
CA ARG A 265 -16.55 2.40 -6.96
C ARG A 265 -18.00 2.73 -6.62
N THR A 266 -18.90 1.77 -6.79
CA THR A 266 -20.32 1.94 -6.48
C THR A 266 -20.53 2.26 -5.00
N GLU A 267 -19.93 1.47 -4.11
CA GLU A 267 -20.03 1.66 -2.65
C GLU A 267 -19.47 3.02 -2.21
N MET A 268 -18.27 3.39 -2.68
CA MET A 268 -17.64 4.65 -2.31
C MET A 268 -18.40 5.87 -2.84
N GLN A 269 -18.99 5.78 -4.05
CA GLN A 269 -19.86 6.83 -4.56
C GLN A 269 -21.13 6.98 -3.73
N MET A 270 -21.76 5.87 -3.33
CA MET A 270 -22.92 5.90 -2.42
C MET A 270 -22.60 6.61 -1.09
N MET A 271 -21.42 6.34 -0.52
CA MET A 271 -20.97 7.05 0.69
C MET A 271 -20.84 8.56 0.43
N LYS A 272 -20.24 8.95 -0.69
CA LYS A 272 -20.10 10.36 -1.05
C LYS A 272 -21.47 11.04 -1.22
N ASP A 273 -22.40 10.41 -1.91
CA ASP A 273 -23.75 10.91 -2.14
C ASP A 273 -24.55 11.04 -0.84
N MET A 274 -24.27 10.17 0.15
CA MET A 274 -24.81 10.27 1.51
C MET A 274 -24.26 11.47 2.31
N GLY A 275 -23.20 12.12 1.83
CA GLY A 275 -22.56 13.27 2.47
C GLY A 275 -21.41 12.91 3.43
N VAL A 276 -20.84 11.71 3.30
CA VAL A 276 -19.65 11.28 4.03
C VAL A 276 -18.45 12.15 3.63
N ASN A 277 -17.66 12.56 4.63
CA ASN A 277 -16.40 13.27 4.42
C ASN A 277 -15.22 12.65 5.19
N PHE A 278 -15.48 11.56 5.92
CA PHE A 278 -14.49 10.82 6.70
C PHE A 278 -14.83 9.34 6.72
N ILE A 279 -13.83 8.47 6.63
CA ILE A 279 -13.99 7.03 6.77
C ILE A 279 -12.84 6.46 7.63
N ARG A 280 -13.17 5.53 8.52
CA ARG A 280 -12.19 4.61 9.09
C ARG A 280 -12.29 3.28 8.36
N LEU A 281 -11.19 2.82 7.78
CA LEU A 281 -11.14 1.66 6.89
C LEU A 281 -11.16 0.32 7.64
N GLY A 282 -12.15 0.14 8.53
CA GLY A 282 -12.31 -1.07 9.32
C GLY A 282 -11.09 -1.28 10.23
N HIS A 283 -10.51 -2.50 10.16
CA HIS A 283 -9.45 -2.95 11.06
C HIS A 283 -8.22 -3.45 10.31
N TYR A 284 -7.93 -2.91 9.13
CA TYR A 284 -6.80 -3.31 8.31
C TYR A 284 -6.57 -2.32 7.18
N GLN A 285 -5.37 -2.38 6.59
CA GLN A 285 -5.09 -1.75 5.31
C GLN A 285 -6.07 -2.24 4.23
N GLN A 286 -6.67 -1.33 3.47
CA GLN A 286 -7.60 -1.69 2.38
C GLN A 286 -6.96 -1.56 1.00
N SER A 287 -7.64 -2.04 -0.03
CA SER A 287 -7.22 -1.90 -1.43
C SER A 287 -6.93 -0.43 -1.75
N LYS A 288 -5.83 -0.19 -2.46
CA LYS A 288 -5.46 1.12 -2.99
C LYS A 288 -6.56 1.76 -3.85
N ILE A 289 -7.45 0.95 -4.44
CA ILE A 289 -8.66 1.43 -5.15
C ILE A 289 -9.53 2.28 -4.22
N VAL A 290 -9.75 1.83 -2.98
CA VAL A 290 -10.52 2.58 -1.97
C VAL A 290 -9.87 3.91 -1.66
N LEU A 291 -8.55 3.95 -1.48
CA LEU A 291 -7.82 5.19 -1.18
C LEU A 291 -7.77 6.15 -2.36
N ASN A 292 -7.59 5.64 -3.58
CA ASN A 292 -7.70 6.46 -4.80
C ASN A 292 -9.09 7.11 -4.90
N LEU A 293 -10.14 6.39 -4.50
CA LEU A 293 -11.51 6.92 -4.45
C LEU A 293 -11.69 7.92 -3.30
N CYS A 294 -11.14 7.68 -2.11
CA CYS A 294 -11.15 8.65 -1.01
C CYS A 294 -10.48 9.97 -1.41
N ASP A 295 -9.32 9.88 -2.08
CA ASP A 295 -8.61 11.05 -2.60
C ASP A 295 -9.42 11.80 -3.65
N SER A 296 -10.11 11.09 -4.54
CA SER A 296 -10.86 11.68 -5.67
C SER A 296 -12.26 12.16 -5.30
N LEU A 297 -12.89 11.56 -4.28
CA LEU A 297 -14.22 11.92 -3.78
C LEU A 297 -14.15 12.92 -2.62
N GLY A 298 -12.96 13.18 -2.07
CA GLY A 298 -12.80 14.08 -0.94
C GLY A 298 -13.33 13.47 0.36
N ILE A 299 -12.83 12.29 0.71
CA ILE A 299 -13.16 11.58 1.96
C ILE A 299 -11.86 11.42 2.73
N LEU A 300 -11.76 12.00 3.93
CA LEU A 300 -10.61 11.83 4.82
C LEU A 300 -10.56 10.39 5.35
N VAL A 301 -9.37 9.89 5.68
CA VAL A 301 -9.13 8.48 6.02
C VAL A 301 -8.38 8.33 7.34
N TRP A 302 -8.89 7.42 8.16
CA TRP A 302 -8.14 6.68 9.18
C TRP A 302 -7.95 5.26 8.65
N GLU A 303 -6.71 4.81 8.55
CA GLU A 303 -6.38 3.41 8.21
C GLU A 303 -5.49 2.80 9.31
N GLU A 304 -5.68 1.54 9.64
CA GLU A 304 -5.03 0.89 10.79
C GLU A 304 -4.49 -0.51 10.49
N ILE A 305 -3.51 -0.96 11.28
CA ILE A 305 -3.06 -2.35 11.25
C ILE A 305 -4.05 -3.30 11.96
N PRO A 306 -4.08 -4.60 11.60
CA PRO A 306 -5.03 -5.55 12.17
C PRO A 306 -4.69 -6.04 13.59
N TRP A 307 -3.99 -5.24 14.40
CA TRP A 307 -3.85 -5.54 15.84
C TRP A 307 -5.19 -5.28 16.54
N CYS A 308 -6.11 -6.23 16.41
CA CYS A 308 -7.48 -6.14 16.88
C CYS A 308 -7.76 -7.24 17.91
N ARG A 309 -8.07 -6.87 19.16
CA ARG A 309 -8.38 -7.77 20.30
C ARG A 309 -7.25 -8.76 20.65
N GLY A 310 -7.57 -9.74 21.49
CA GLY A 310 -6.74 -10.92 21.79
C GLY A 310 -5.68 -10.74 22.87
N GLY A 311 -5.08 -9.54 22.95
CA GLY A 311 -3.93 -9.26 23.80
C GLY A 311 -2.67 -9.04 22.96
N LEU A 312 -1.55 -9.68 23.35
CA LEU A 312 -0.27 -9.51 22.67
C LEU A 312 0.51 -10.84 22.63
N GLY A 313 0.83 -11.30 21.43
CA GLY A 313 1.61 -12.52 21.21
C GLY A 313 3.12 -12.35 21.37
N GLY A 314 3.86 -13.36 20.90
CA GLY A 314 5.32 -13.43 20.91
C GLY A 314 6.00 -12.56 19.86
N ASP A 315 7.25 -12.89 19.54
CA ASP A 315 8.07 -12.08 18.64
C ASP A 315 7.61 -12.12 17.18
N VAL A 316 7.05 -13.25 16.74
CA VAL A 316 6.49 -13.39 15.39
C VAL A 316 5.28 -12.47 15.22
N TYR A 317 4.36 -12.48 16.18
CA TYR A 317 3.19 -11.57 16.23
C TYR A 317 3.61 -10.10 16.19
N LYS A 318 4.53 -9.70 17.07
CA LYS A 318 5.01 -8.30 17.13
C LYS A 318 5.74 -7.90 15.86
N GLN A 319 6.55 -8.80 15.29
CA GLN A 319 7.23 -8.54 14.02
C GLN A 319 6.24 -8.36 12.87
N GLN A 320 5.17 -9.17 12.81
CA GLN A 320 4.10 -8.97 11.83
C GLN A 320 3.45 -7.60 11.99
N ALA A 321 3.05 -7.20 13.21
CA ALA A 321 2.44 -5.89 13.44
C ALA A 321 3.36 -4.72 13.03
N ARG A 322 4.67 -4.80 13.32
CA ARG A 322 5.67 -3.83 12.83
C ARG A 322 5.74 -3.79 11.31
N THR A 323 5.86 -4.95 10.68
CA THR A 323 5.97 -5.06 9.21
C THR A 323 4.73 -4.49 8.54
N MET A 324 3.53 -4.86 8.99
CA MET A 324 2.28 -4.36 8.41
C MET A 324 2.09 -2.86 8.63
N LEU A 325 2.51 -2.31 9.77
CA LEU A 325 2.48 -0.85 10.00
C LEU A 325 3.40 -0.13 9.03
N LYS A 326 4.63 -0.62 8.88
CA LYS A 326 5.61 -0.07 7.94
C LYS A 326 5.09 -0.13 6.50
N ASN A 327 4.57 -1.28 6.10
CA ASN A 327 4.03 -1.50 4.76
C ASN A 327 2.84 -0.57 4.49
N MET A 328 1.86 -0.48 5.40
CA MET A 328 0.71 0.41 5.26
C MET A 328 1.16 1.87 5.09
N ILE A 329 2.05 2.37 5.96
CA ILE A 329 2.54 3.75 5.88
C ILE A 329 3.30 3.99 4.57
N GLU A 330 4.22 3.11 4.19
CA GLU A 330 4.98 3.29 2.95
C GLU A 330 4.07 3.22 1.72
N GLN A 331 3.24 2.18 1.61
CA GLN A 331 2.38 1.93 0.45
C GLN A 331 1.39 3.08 0.25
N HIS A 332 0.84 3.62 1.34
CA HIS A 332 -0.21 4.61 1.29
C HIS A 332 0.23 6.05 1.63
N TYR A 333 1.53 6.30 1.81
CA TYR A 333 2.14 7.58 2.19
C TYR A 333 1.59 8.81 1.42
N ASN A 334 1.43 8.65 0.11
CA ASN A 334 1.15 9.74 -0.82
C ASN A 334 -0.32 10.18 -0.83
N HIS A 335 -1.23 9.40 -0.26
CA HIS A 335 -2.67 9.69 -0.31
C HIS A 335 -3.04 10.92 0.54
N PRO A 336 -3.49 12.05 -0.06
CA PRO A 336 -3.88 13.22 0.71
C PRO A 336 -5.08 12.98 1.64
N SER A 337 -5.94 12.00 1.34
CA SER A 337 -7.07 11.64 2.19
C SER A 337 -6.65 11.13 3.57
N ILE A 338 -5.53 10.42 3.68
CA ILE A 338 -5.10 9.86 4.95
C ILE A 338 -4.70 10.97 5.91
N MET A 339 -5.23 10.90 7.12
CA MET A 339 -4.93 11.80 8.23
C MET A 339 -4.55 11.09 9.53
N ILE A 340 -4.85 9.79 9.67
CA ILE A 340 -4.55 9.00 10.88
C ILE A 340 -4.02 7.62 10.47
N TRP A 341 -2.91 7.22 11.08
CA TRP A 341 -2.41 5.84 11.11
C TRP A 341 -2.82 5.19 12.45
N GLY A 342 -3.79 4.29 12.41
CA GLY A 342 -4.24 3.55 13.59
C GLY A 342 -3.32 2.38 13.92
N LEU A 343 -3.10 2.17 15.22
CA LEU A 343 -2.13 1.19 15.72
C LEU A 343 -2.78 -0.11 16.21
N GLY A 344 -4.10 -0.12 16.40
CA GLY A 344 -4.86 -1.27 16.86
C GLY A 344 -6.28 -0.89 17.30
N ASN A 345 -7.09 -1.90 17.57
CA ASN A 345 -8.49 -1.79 18.00
C ASN A 345 -8.77 -2.72 19.19
N GLU A 346 -9.41 -2.18 20.23
CA GLU A 346 -9.84 -2.96 21.41
C GLU A 346 -8.73 -3.87 21.98
N ASN A 347 -7.49 -3.35 22.05
CA ASN A 347 -6.34 -4.11 22.57
C ASN A 347 -6.43 -4.38 24.07
N ASP A 348 -7.46 -3.86 24.75
CA ASP A 348 -7.82 -4.18 26.13
C ASP A 348 -8.64 -5.48 26.25
N TRP A 349 -9.04 -6.09 25.13
CA TRP A 349 -9.82 -7.32 25.07
C TRP A 349 -8.92 -8.57 25.21
N PRO A 350 -9.03 -9.35 26.31
CA PRO A 350 -8.22 -10.55 26.52
C PRO A 350 -8.84 -11.80 25.87
N GLY A 351 -8.07 -12.89 25.73
CA GLY A 351 -8.64 -14.23 25.49
C GLY A 351 -7.86 -15.14 24.55
N ASP A 352 -6.94 -14.60 23.75
CA ASP A 352 -6.11 -15.43 22.87
C ASP A 352 -4.94 -16.09 23.60
N PHE A 353 -4.46 -15.46 24.68
CA PHE A 353 -3.29 -15.90 25.43
C PHE A 353 -3.63 -16.11 26.92
N PRO A 354 -2.96 -17.05 27.61
CA PRO A 354 -3.12 -17.21 29.06
C PRO A 354 -2.71 -15.97 29.87
N GLU A 355 -1.74 -15.20 29.36
CA GLU A 355 -1.28 -13.95 29.97
C GLU A 355 -1.96 -12.76 29.30
N PHE A 356 -2.39 -11.78 30.12
CA PHE A 356 -2.84 -10.48 29.66
C PHE A 356 -2.12 -9.37 30.44
N ASP A 357 -1.05 -8.82 29.87
CA ASP A 357 -0.16 -7.86 30.52
C ASP A 357 -0.31 -6.46 29.88
N LYS A 358 -0.90 -5.55 30.66
CA LYS A 358 -1.14 -4.16 30.22
C LYS A 358 0.15 -3.39 29.98
N GLU A 359 1.23 -3.65 30.72
CA GLU A 359 2.48 -2.92 30.54
C GLU A 359 3.22 -3.37 29.29
N LYS A 360 3.17 -4.67 28.96
CA LYS A 360 3.68 -5.17 27.67
C LYS A 360 2.90 -4.58 26.49
N ILE A 361 1.57 -4.52 26.58
CA ILE A 361 0.72 -3.88 25.56
C ILE A 361 1.07 -2.40 25.41
N ARG A 362 1.20 -1.65 26.51
CA ARG A 362 1.58 -0.22 26.49
C ARG A 362 2.96 0.00 25.88
N THR A 363 3.94 -0.84 26.23
CA THR A 363 5.30 -0.76 25.71
C THR A 363 5.30 -0.96 24.19
N PHE A 364 4.60 -1.99 23.71
CA PHE A 364 4.53 -2.28 22.28
C PHE A 364 3.71 -1.22 21.51
N MET A 365 2.61 -0.74 22.07
CA MET A 365 1.84 0.38 21.50
C MET A 365 2.70 1.64 21.34
N LYS A 366 3.53 1.96 22.35
CA LYS A 366 4.44 3.11 22.29
C LYS A 366 5.53 2.92 21.23
N GLU A 367 6.02 1.70 21.06
CA GLU A 367 6.95 1.36 20.00
C GLU A 367 6.35 1.59 18.61
N LEU A 368 5.15 1.06 18.35
CA LEU A 368 4.44 1.26 17.08
C LEU A 368 4.17 2.76 16.81
N ASN A 369 3.79 3.52 17.82
CA ASN A 369 3.61 4.97 17.73
C ASN A 369 4.92 5.70 17.36
N ASN A 370 6.07 5.24 17.88
CA ASN A 370 7.35 5.85 17.52
C ASN A 370 7.71 5.52 16.07
N ILE A 371 7.52 4.26 15.65
CA ILE A 371 7.73 3.83 14.26
C ILE A 371 6.88 4.68 13.30
N SER A 372 5.59 4.89 13.60
CA SER A 372 4.70 5.66 12.72
C SER A 372 5.18 7.10 12.53
N HIS A 373 5.57 7.79 13.61
CA HIS A 373 6.07 9.16 13.52
C HIS A 373 7.48 9.28 12.92
N GLU A 374 8.34 8.27 13.08
CA GLU A 374 9.65 8.23 12.40
C GLU A 374 9.49 8.11 10.89
N MET A 375 8.51 7.32 10.43
CA MET A 375 8.25 7.12 9.01
C MET A 375 7.44 8.25 8.37
N ASP A 376 6.43 8.75 9.09
CA ASP A 376 5.55 9.81 8.62
C ASP A 376 5.13 10.75 9.76
N ALA A 377 6.01 11.70 10.08
CA ALA A 377 5.72 12.75 11.05
C ALA A 377 4.61 13.73 10.60
N SER A 378 4.05 13.59 9.39
CA SER A 378 2.98 14.47 8.90
C SER A 378 1.57 14.04 9.30
N ARG A 379 1.42 12.90 9.97
CA ARG A 379 0.16 12.29 10.39
C ARG A 379 0.23 11.72 11.80
#